data_AF-A0A8J2P5M3-F1
#
_entry.id   AF-A0A8J2P5M3-F1
#
_cell.length_a   1.000
_cell.length_b   1.000
_cell.length_c   1.000
_cell.angle_alpha   90.00
_cell.angle_beta   90.00
_cell.angle_gamma   90.00
#
_symmetry.space_group_name_H-M   'P 1'
#
loop_
_entity.id
_entity.type
_entity.pdbx_description
1 polymer ?
#
loop_
_entity_poly.entity_id
_entity_poly.type
_entity_poly.pdbx_seq_one_letter_code
_entity_poly.pdbx_strand_id
1 'polypeptide(L)'
;IKRGNHLLTLTDIKYFKKYGPIYGVYEERNPILYVCDPDLIQNITIKDFEHFRDRRAMDFGDKYFNEIFDFLKYDKWKIVRSQLMPAFSPARLNPLK
;
A
#
# COMPACT_ATOMS: atom_id res chain seq x y z
N ILE A 1 11.86 13.45 -16.86
CA ILE A 1 11.55 12.62 -15.67
C ILE A 1 10.23 11.88 -15.93
N LYS A 2 10.22 10.81 -16.74
CA LYS A 2 9.04 9.96 -17.03
C LYS A 2 9.48 8.62 -17.63
N ARG A 3 10.10 7.72 -16.86
CA ARG A 3 10.42 6.33 -17.29
C ARG A 3 10.54 5.37 -16.09
N GLY A 4 9.60 5.42 -15.16
CA GLY A 4 9.46 4.41 -14.10
C GLY A 4 7.98 4.08 -13.93
N ASN A 5 7.64 2.79 -13.86
CA ASN A 5 6.31 2.22 -13.51
C ASN A 5 5.32 1.90 -14.65
N HIS A 6 5.55 2.31 -15.90
CA HIS A 6 4.60 2.00 -16.99
C HIS A 6 4.58 0.52 -17.45
N LEU A 7 5.60 -0.27 -17.10
CA LEU A 7 5.72 -1.69 -17.50
C LEU A 7 5.02 -2.65 -16.53
N LEU A 8 4.96 -2.30 -15.24
CA LEU A 8 4.29 -3.11 -14.21
C LEU A 8 2.78 -3.09 -14.45
N THR A 9 2.20 -1.91 -14.67
CA THR A 9 0.75 -1.77 -14.92
C THR A 9 0.27 -2.53 -16.16
N LEU A 10 1.06 -2.54 -17.25
CA LEU A 10 0.72 -3.32 -18.45
C LEU A 10 0.80 -4.83 -18.19
N THR A 11 1.74 -5.26 -17.35
CA THR A 11 1.91 -6.65 -16.94
C THR A 11 0.76 -7.10 -16.03
N ASP A 12 0.36 -6.26 -15.07
CA ASP A 12 -0.76 -6.50 -14.17
C ASP A 12 -2.08 -6.63 -14.96
N ILE A 13 -2.32 -5.74 -15.93
CA ILE A 13 -3.49 -5.84 -16.83
C ILE A 13 -3.45 -7.12 -17.65
N LYS A 14 -2.28 -7.52 -18.16
CA LYS A 14 -2.13 -8.76 -18.94
C LYS A 14 -2.43 -9.99 -18.09
N TYR A 15 -1.92 -10.05 -16.85
CA TYR A 15 -2.15 -11.18 -15.95
C TYR A 15 -3.58 -11.22 -15.42
N PHE A 16 -4.17 -10.07 -15.09
CA PHE A 16 -5.59 -9.97 -14.77
C PHE A 16 -6.46 -10.55 -15.89
N LYS A 17 -6.18 -10.16 -17.15
CA LYS A 17 -6.92 -10.70 -18.30
C LYS A 17 -6.71 -12.20 -18.51
N LYS A 18 -5.53 -12.73 -18.18
CA LYS A 18 -5.17 -14.14 -18.42
C LYS A 18 -5.65 -15.08 -17.31
N TYR A 19 -5.51 -14.67 -16.06
CA TYR A 19 -5.71 -15.51 -14.88
C TYR A 19 -6.94 -15.10 -14.06
N GLY A 20 -7.52 -13.93 -14.34
CA GLY A 20 -8.68 -13.40 -13.63
C GLY A 20 -8.30 -12.41 -12.53
N PRO A 21 -9.28 -12.01 -11.69
CA PRO A 21 -9.11 -10.96 -10.69
C PRO A 21 -8.25 -11.37 -9.49
N ILE A 22 -7.92 -12.64 -9.34
CA ILE A 22 -7.05 -13.14 -8.28
C ILE A 22 -6.00 -14.03 -8.92
N TYR A 23 -4.74 -13.70 -8.74
CA TYR A 23 -3.64 -14.47 -9.32
C TYR A 23 -2.36 -14.35 -8.49
N GLY A 24 -1.55 -15.40 -8.52
CA GLY A 24 -0.24 -15.43 -7.88
C GLY A 24 0.87 -15.13 -8.89
N VAL A 25 1.88 -14.38 -8.45
CA VAL A 25 3.15 -14.22 -9.15
C VAL A 25 4.29 -14.42 -8.17
N TYR A 26 5.49 -14.70 -8.66
CA TYR A 26 6.69 -14.66 -7.85
C TYR A 26 7.45 -13.36 -8.13
N GLU A 27 7.71 -12.60 -7.08
CA GLU A 27 8.71 -11.55 -7.10
C GLU A 27 10.00 -12.10 -6.50
N GLU A 28 10.97 -12.38 -7.37
CA GLU A 28 12.18 -13.14 -7.02
C GLU A 28 11.84 -14.50 -6.38
N ARG A 29 12.06 -14.62 -5.06
CA ARG A 29 11.78 -15.82 -4.27
C ARG A 29 10.52 -15.69 -3.42
N ASN A 30 9.82 -14.57 -3.51
CA ASN A 30 8.65 -14.27 -2.69
C ASN A 30 7.37 -14.51 -3.50
N PRO A 31 6.49 -15.42 -3.08
CA PRO A 31 5.16 -15.54 -3.68
C PRO A 31 4.32 -14.33 -3.28
N ILE A 32 3.74 -13.65 -4.28
CA ILE A 32 2.86 -12.51 -4.12
C ILE A 32 1.49 -12.85 -4.68
N LEU A 33 0.44 -12.60 -3.88
CA LEU A 33 -0.95 -12.73 -4.30
C LEU A 33 -1.48 -11.36 -4.70
N TYR A 34 -1.97 -11.27 -5.93
CA TYR A 34 -2.68 -10.10 -6.43
C TYR A 34 -4.18 -10.31 -6.22
N VAL A 35 -4.83 -9.33 -5.59
CA VAL A 35 -6.28 -9.30 -5.36
C VAL A 35 -6.82 -8.05 -6.04
N CYS A 36 -7.52 -8.24 -7.15
CA CYS A 36 -8.13 -7.19 -7.97
C CYS A 36 -9.67 -7.28 -7.96
N ASP A 37 -10.23 -8.02 -7.01
CA ASP A 37 -11.68 -8.12 -6.78
C ASP A 37 -12.12 -7.05 -5.75
N PRO A 38 -13.05 -6.14 -6.09
CA PRO A 38 -13.45 -5.05 -5.19
C PRO A 38 -14.06 -5.52 -3.86
N ASP A 39 -14.81 -6.61 -3.86
CA ASP A 39 -15.48 -7.12 -2.65
C ASP A 39 -14.45 -7.72 -1.70
N LEU A 40 -13.47 -8.45 -2.23
CA LEU A 40 -12.35 -8.96 -1.44
C LEU A 40 -11.44 -7.82 -0.95
N ILE A 41 -11.15 -6.82 -1.77
CA ILE A 41 -10.39 -5.64 -1.34
C ILE A 41 -11.12 -4.95 -0.18
N GLN A 42 -12.44 -4.80 -0.26
CA GLN A 42 -13.23 -4.22 0.83
C GLN A 42 -13.16 -5.07 2.10
N ASN A 43 -13.27 -6.40 1.97
CA ASN A 43 -13.14 -7.29 3.12
C ASN A 43 -11.75 -7.15 3.76
N ILE A 44 -10.68 -7.22 2.98
CA ILE A 44 -9.29 -7.11 3.46
C ILE A 44 -9.02 -5.74 4.11
N THR A 45 -9.48 -4.65 3.50
CA THR A 45 -9.13 -3.28 3.93
C THR A 45 -10.05 -2.71 5.00
N ILE A 46 -11.23 -3.31 5.23
CA ILE A 46 -12.24 -2.81 6.17
C ILE A 46 -12.65 -3.90 7.16
N LYS A 47 -13.29 -4.98 6.69
CA LYS A 47 -13.95 -5.96 7.58
C LYS A 47 -12.93 -6.80 8.36
N ASP A 48 -11.93 -7.32 7.65
CA ASP A 48 -10.90 -8.21 8.17
C ASP A 48 -9.57 -7.47 8.37
N PHE A 49 -9.61 -6.14 8.43
CA PHE A 49 -8.42 -5.28 8.48
C PHE A 49 -7.44 -5.70 9.58
N GLU A 50 -7.92 -6.21 10.72
CA GLU A 50 -7.07 -6.66 11.83
C GLU A 50 -6.05 -7.75 11.46
N HIS A 51 -6.36 -8.56 10.44
CA HIS A 51 -5.46 -9.59 9.91
C HIS A 51 -4.45 -9.04 8.89
N PHE A 52 -4.73 -7.87 8.29
CA PHE A 52 -3.97 -7.29 7.17
C PHE A 52 -3.44 -5.88 7.47
N ARG A 53 -3.16 -5.59 8.75
CA ARG A 53 -2.82 -4.24 9.22
C ARG A 53 -1.45 -3.73 8.74
N ASP A 54 -0.51 -4.64 8.57
CA ASP A 54 0.84 -4.31 8.12
C ASP A 54 0.91 -4.28 6.58
N ARG A 55 1.60 -3.26 6.07
CA ARG A 55 1.93 -3.19 4.64
C ARG A 55 3.06 -4.16 4.32
N ARG A 56 3.30 -4.37 3.03
CA ARG A 56 4.47 -5.11 2.54
C ARG A 56 5.74 -4.60 3.22
N ALA A 57 6.46 -5.50 3.88
CA ALA A 57 7.76 -5.20 4.45
C ALA A 57 8.75 -4.89 3.32
N MET A 58 9.37 -3.72 3.39
CA MET A 58 10.45 -3.31 2.50
C MET A 58 11.62 -2.88 3.35
N ASP A 59 12.81 -3.32 2.95
CA ASP A 59 14.08 -2.89 3.53
C ASP A 59 14.90 -2.22 2.43
N PHE A 60 15.07 -0.91 2.57
CA PHE A 60 15.84 -0.09 1.65
C PHE A 60 17.34 -0.06 2.00
N GLY A 61 17.77 -0.80 3.03
CA GLY A 61 19.15 -0.79 3.52
C GLY A 61 19.56 0.52 4.22
N ASP A 62 18.62 1.44 4.40
CA ASP A 62 18.81 2.73 5.07
C ASP A 62 17.80 2.90 6.19
N LYS A 63 18.32 3.23 7.38
CA LYS A 63 17.52 3.36 8.60
C LYS A 63 16.46 4.46 8.48
N TYR A 64 16.74 5.56 7.79
CA TYR A 64 15.81 6.68 7.70
C TYR A 64 14.73 6.41 6.66
N PHE A 65 15.07 5.83 5.51
CA PHE A 65 14.09 5.43 4.50
C PHE A 65 13.11 4.39 5.03
N ASN A 66 13.60 3.42 5.80
CA ASN A 66 12.74 2.41 6.44
C ASN A 66 11.81 2.99 7.52
N GLU A 67 12.06 4.22 7.98
CA GLU A 67 11.29 4.91 9.03
C GLU A 67 10.36 6.00 8.46
N ILE A 68 10.22 6.09 7.14
CA ILE A 68 9.25 6.97 6.49
C ILE A 68 7.83 6.45 6.77
N PHE A 69 6.88 7.37 6.94
CA PHE A 69 5.49 7.11 7.31
C PHE A 69 4.80 5.97 6.53
N ASP A 70 5.09 5.86 5.24
CA ASP A 70 4.49 4.84 4.36
C ASP A 70 5.00 3.42 4.63
N PHE A 71 6.19 3.27 5.22
CA PHE A 71 6.83 1.98 5.49
C PHE A 71 6.79 1.56 6.97
N LEU A 72 6.23 2.39 7.84
CA LEU A 72 6.03 2.06 9.24
C LEU A 72 5.06 0.88 9.41
N LYS A 73 5.42 -0.05 10.32
CA LYS A 73 4.48 -1.06 10.83
C LYS A 73 3.27 -0.42 11.51
N TYR A 74 2.15 -1.13 11.52
CA TYR A 74 0.85 -0.61 11.92
C TYR A 74 0.85 0.13 13.26
N ASP A 75 1.43 -0.45 14.32
CA ASP A 75 1.39 0.15 15.65
C ASP A 75 2.10 1.51 15.70
N LYS A 76 3.27 1.60 15.05
CA LYS A 76 4.04 2.85 14.94
C LYS A 76 3.35 3.84 14.00
N TRP A 77 2.86 3.37 12.86
CA TRP A 77 2.09 4.17 11.92
C TRP A 77 0.85 4.80 12.58
N LYS A 78 0.12 4.03 13.40
CA LYS A 78 -1.08 4.49 14.12
C LYS A 78 -0.77 5.65 15.06
N ILE A 79 0.36 5.57 15.78
CA ILE A 79 0.83 6.64 16.69
C ILE A 79 1.23 7.88 15.88
N VAL A 80 2.07 7.72 14.86
CA VAL A 80 2.54 8.86 14.06
C VAL A 80 1.37 9.53 13.33
N ARG A 81 0.43 8.74 12.80
CA ARG A 81 -0.79 9.23 12.15
C ARG A 81 -1.61 10.07 13.13
N SER A 82 -1.90 9.57 14.33
CA SER A 82 -2.74 10.30 15.29
C SER A 82 -2.14 11.65 15.67
N GLN A 83 -0.81 11.75 15.73
CA GLN A 83 -0.08 13.00 15.96
C GLN A 83 -0.11 13.95 14.76
N LEU A 84 -0.08 13.43 13.53
CA LEU A 84 -0.13 14.22 12.30
C LEU A 84 -1.54 14.68 11.93
N MET A 85 -2.58 13.90 12.23
CA MET A 85 -3.97 14.18 11.82
C MET A 85 -4.45 15.61 12.14
N PRO A 86 -4.15 16.22 13.30
CA PRO A 86 -4.57 17.58 13.62
C PRO A 86 -4.06 18.64 12.63
N ALA A 87 -2.90 18.41 12.00
CA ALA A 87 -2.32 19.31 11.00
C ALA A 87 -3.15 19.35 9.70
N PHE A 88 -3.89 18.27 9.40
CA PHE A 88 -4.75 18.12 8.23
C PHE A 88 -6.22 18.38 8.54
N SER A 89 -6.53 19.13 9.60
CA SER A 89 -7.91 19.51 9.91
C SER A 89 -8.42 20.53 8.88
N PRO A 90 -9.74 20.57 8.59
CA PRO A 90 -10.32 21.52 7.65
C PRO A 90 -9.94 22.98 7.96
N ALA A 91 -9.90 23.35 9.24
CA ALA A 91 -9.50 24.68 9.69
C ALA A 91 -8.06 25.06 9.31
N ARG A 92 -7.14 24.08 9.27
CA ARG A 92 -5.74 24.29 8.89
C ARG A 92 -5.49 24.17 7.38
N LEU A 93 -6.35 23.45 6.66
CA LEU A 93 -6.27 23.31 5.20
C LEU A 93 -6.96 24.45 4.43
N ASN A 94 -8.00 25.07 5.01
CA ASN A 94 -8.70 26.20 4.41
C ASN A 94 -7.80 27.35 3.91
N PRO A 95 -6.74 27.77 4.63
CA PRO A 95 -5.85 28.84 4.15
C PRO A 95 -4.85 28.38 3.06
N LEU A 96 -4.83 27.10 2.68
CA LEU A 96 -3.97 26.56 1.63
C LEU A 96 -4.68 26.43 0.27
N LYS A 97 -5.95 26.87 0.18
CA LYS A 97 -6.73 26.91 -1.06
C LYS A 97 -6.51 28.20 -1.84
#